data_AF-A0A537AIF3-F1
#
_entry.id   AF-A0A537AIF3-F1
#
_cell.length_a   1.000
_cell.length_b   1.000
_cell.length_c   1.000
_cell.angle_alpha   90.00
_cell.angle_beta   90.00
_cell.angle_gamma   90.00
#
_symmetry.space_group_name_H-M   'P 1'
#
loop_
_entity.id
_entity.type
_entity.pdbx_description
1 polymer ?
#
loop_
_entity_poly.entity_id
_entity_poly.type
_entity_poly.pdbx_seq_one_letter_code
_entity_poly.pdbx_strand_id
1 'polypeptide(L)'
;MKPEHIGKYPVLRQIGSGATSKVYLARDPFANRDVAIKVFLFDKHADAQEERMVHKAFVAEASLAGKLNHPHIVDIFDAVVEPDHSYLVMEYVPGTTLEAYSVPERLLPVSKVVEIVFKCIRALEYACRHGI
;
A
#
# COMPACT_ATOMS: atom_id res chain seq x y z
N MET A 1 -7.11 14.91 12.46
CA MET A 1 -6.29 14.38 13.58
C MET A 1 -5.66 13.06 13.12
N LYS A 2 -4.39 12.79 13.43
CA LYS A 2 -3.75 11.51 13.11
C LYS A 2 -4.21 10.47 14.13
N PRO A 3 -4.65 9.25 13.74
CA PRO A 3 -5.00 8.22 14.69
C PRO A 3 -3.76 7.79 15.49
N GLU A 4 -3.92 7.58 16.79
CA GLU A 4 -2.86 6.99 17.63
C GLU A 4 -2.70 5.49 17.35
N HIS A 5 -3.80 4.82 17.03
CA HIS A 5 -3.86 3.40 16.70
C HIS A 5 -4.77 3.16 15.48
N ILE A 6 -4.45 2.14 14.68
CA ILE A 6 -5.34 1.56 13.69
C ILE A 6 -5.48 0.09 14.05
N GLY A 7 -6.69 -0.34 14.44
CA GLY A 7 -6.86 -1.65 15.10
C GLY A 7 -5.87 -1.83 16.25
N LYS A 8 -5.12 -2.94 16.22
CA LYS A 8 -4.08 -3.27 17.21
C LYS A 8 -2.74 -2.55 17.03
N TYR A 9 -2.58 -1.73 15.98
CA TYR A 9 -1.29 -1.23 15.54
C TYR A 9 -1.04 0.21 16.01
N PRO A 10 -0.05 0.46 16.88
CA PRO A 10 0.35 1.81 17.25
C PRO A 10 0.94 2.55 16.04
N VAL A 11 0.44 3.75 15.76
CA VAL A 11 0.80 4.51 14.56
C VAL A 11 1.98 5.43 14.82
N LEU A 12 3.09 5.16 14.12
CA LEU A 12 4.31 5.95 14.23
C LEU A 12 4.20 7.27 13.46
N ARG A 13 3.83 7.25 12.18
CA ARG A 13 3.65 8.46 11.35
C ARG A 13 2.86 8.18 10.07
N GLN A 14 2.29 9.22 9.46
CA GLN A 14 1.77 9.12 8.10
C GLN A 14 2.95 9.05 7.11
N ILE A 15 2.84 8.19 6.09
CA ILE A 15 3.88 8.00 5.05
C ILE A 15 3.37 8.20 3.63
N GLY A 16 2.06 8.26 3.43
CA GLY A 16 1.45 8.53 2.14
C GLY A 16 0.01 9.03 2.26
N SER A 17 -0.46 9.69 1.21
CA SER A 17 -1.86 10.11 1.05
C SER A 17 -2.23 9.99 -0.41
N GLY A 18 -3.40 9.40 -0.68
CA GLY A 18 -4.04 9.41 -1.99
C GLY A 18 -5.41 10.07 -1.88
N ALA A 19 -6.15 10.09 -3.00
CA ALA A 19 -7.51 10.64 -3.03
C ALA A 19 -8.47 9.88 -2.10
N THR A 20 -8.37 8.55 -2.05
CA THR A 20 -9.30 7.66 -1.35
C THR A 20 -8.71 7.00 -0.10
N SER A 21 -7.45 7.26 0.21
CA SER A 21 -6.75 6.55 1.27
C SER A 21 -5.60 7.35 1.89
N LYS A 22 -5.21 6.96 3.11
CA LYS A 22 -3.98 7.40 3.77
C LYS A 22 -3.16 6.19 4.14
N VAL A 23 -1.84 6.32 4.06
CA VAL A 23 -0.90 5.26 4.42
C VAL A 23 -0.12 5.69 5.64
N TYR A 24 -0.07 4.83 6.65
CA TYR A 24 0.63 5.07 7.90
C TYR A 24 1.70 4.01 8.14
N LEU A 25 2.84 4.42 8.67
CA LEU A 25 3.81 3.53 9.29
C LEU A 25 3.35 3.23 10.71
N ALA A 26 3.27 1.96 11.05
CA ALA A 26 2.87 1.47 12.36
C ALA A 26 3.75 0.30 12.81
N ARG A 27 3.66 -0.07 14.09
CA ARG A 27 4.36 -1.23 14.66
C ARG A 27 3.36 -2.38 14.84
N ASP A 28 3.70 -3.58 14.36
CA ASP A 28 3.00 -4.79 14.77
C ASP A 28 3.55 -5.25 16.13
N PRO A 29 2.77 -5.17 17.23
CA PRO A 29 3.26 -5.52 18.56
C PRO A 29 3.48 -7.04 18.74
N PHE A 30 2.84 -7.88 17.92
CA PHE A 30 2.93 -9.34 18.04
C PHE A 30 4.05 -9.89 17.16
N ALA A 31 4.15 -9.43 15.91
CA ALA A 31 5.22 -9.84 15.00
C ALA A 31 6.53 -9.05 15.22
N ASN A 32 6.50 -8.01 16.06
CA ASN A 32 7.63 -7.15 16.37
C ASN A 32 8.33 -6.59 15.10
N ARG A 33 7.54 -6.10 14.15
CA ARG A 33 8.01 -5.53 12.88
C ARG A 33 7.26 -4.26 12.52
N ASP A 34 7.87 -3.46 11.67
CA ASP A 34 7.21 -2.28 11.10
C ASP A 34 6.31 -2.71 9.93
N VAL A 35 5.14 -2.09 9.85
CA VAL A 35 4.14 -2.35 8.82
C VAL A 35 3.64 -1.03 8.24
N ALA A 36 3.28 -1.06 6.97
CA ALA A 36 2.50 0.02 6.38
C ALA A 36 1.01 -0.33 6.48
N ILE A 37 0.18 0.62 6.86
CA ILE A 37 -1.26 0.45 6.99
C ILE A 37 -1.94 1.45 6.08
N LYS A 38 -2.59 0.94 5.03
CA LYS A 38 -3.38 1.75 4.10
C LYS A 38 -4.83 1.76 4.57
N VAL A 39 -5.28 2.92 5.03
CA VAL A 39 -6.64 3.16 5.51
C VAL A 39 -7.45 3.79 4.39
N PHE A 40 -8.57 3.17 4.04
CA PHE A 40 -9.53 3.66 3.08
C PHE A 40 -10.51 4.58 3.83
N LEU A 41 -10.61 5.82 3.37
CA LEU A 41 -11.43 6.84 4.03
C LEU A 41 -12.83 6.81 3.44
N PHE A 42 -13.81 6.39 4.24
CA PHE A 42 -15.22 6.56 3.91
C PHE A 42 -15.66 7.90 4.48
N ASP A 43 -15.89 8.87 3.59
CA ASP A 43 -16.46 10.15 4.00
C ASP A 43 -17.95 9.96 4.26
N LYS A 44 -18.43 10.35 5.45
CA LYS A 44 -19.86 10.28 5.82
C LYS A 44 -20.72 11.27 5.01
N HIS A 45 -20.08 12.17 4.27
CA HIS A 45 -20.70 13.10 3.34
C HIS A 45 -20.41 12.77 1.88
N ALA A 46 -19.69 11.67 1.61
CA ALA A 46 -19.50 11.18 0.25
C ALA A 46 -20.85 10.84 -0.38
N ASP A 47 -20.94 11.03 -1.69
CA ASP A 47 -22.07 10.49 -2.43
C ASP A 47 -21.95 8.96 -2.57
N ALA A 48 -23.05 8.33 -2.98
CA ALA A 48 -23.10 6.88 -3.13
C ALA A 48 -22.15 6.35 -4.23
N GLN A 49 -21.64 7.20 -5.13
CA GLN A 49 -20.66 6.78 -6.15
C GLN A 49 -19.26 6.74 -5.56
N GLU A 50 -18.88 7.75 -4.79
CA GLU A 50 -17.60 7.82 -4.08
C GLU A 50 -17.44 6.66 -3.10
N GLU A 51 -18.46 6.38 -2.28
CA GLU A 51 -18.44 5.23 -1.35
C GLU A 51 -18.22 3.90 -2.10
N ARG A 52 -18.93 3.70 -3.22
CA ARG A 52 -18.76 2.49 -4.06
C ARG A 52 -17.36 2.41 -4.65
N MET A 53 -16.78 3.53 -5.05
CA MET A 53 -15.42 3.58 -5.61
C MET A 53 -14.38 3.19 -4.55
N VAL A 54 -14.47 3.77 -3.34
CA VAL A 54 -13.59 3.43 -2.22
C VAL A 54 -13.73 1.95 -1.84
N HIS A 55 -14.96 1.47 -1.72
CA HIS A 55 -15.23 0.07 -1.41
C HIS A 55 -14.65 -0.88 -2.48
N LYS A 56 -14.86 -0.57 -3.76
CA LYS A 56 -14.32 -1.38 -4.86
C LYS A 56 -12.78 -1.40 -4.86
N ALA A 57 -12.14 -0.26 -4.57
CA ALA A 57 -10.69 -0.18 -4.46
C ALA A 57 -10.16 -1.05 -3.30
N PHE A 58 -10.80 -0.96 -2.13
CA PHE A 58 -10.47 -1.82 -0.99
C PHE A 58 -10.62 -3.30 -1.34
N VAL A 59 -11.76 -3.71 -1.89
CA VAL A 59 -12.02 -5.12 -2.24
C VAL A 59 -11.01 -5.63 -3.27
N ALA A 60 -10.66 -4.83 -4.27
CA ALA A 60 -9.66 -5.20 -5.27
C ALA A 60 -8.30 -5.49 -4.62
N GLU A 61 -7.81 -4.60 -3.76
CA GLU A 61 -6.53 -4.77 -3.09
C GLU A 61 -6.56 -5.86 -2.01
N ALA A 62 -7.62 -5.92 -1.21
CA ALA A 62 -7.83 -6.98 -0.22
C ALA A 62 -7.85 -8.36 -0.86
N SER A 63 -8.39 -8.47 -2.09
CA SER A 63 -8.39 -9.73 -2.83
C SER A 63 -6.99 -10.24 -3.19
N LEU A 64 -5.95 -9.40 -3.12
CA LEU A 64 -4.56 -9.77 -3.38
C LEU A 64 -3.87 -10.34 -2.13
N ALA A 65 -4.47 -10.21 -0.94
CA ALA A 65 -3.90 -10.69 0.31
C ALA A 65 -3.57 -12.18 0.25
N GLY A 66 -2.31 -12.52 0.56
CA GLY A 66 -1.79 -13.88 0.52
C GLY A 66 -1.72 -14.54 -0.87
N LYS A 67 -2.09 -13.85 -1.96
CA LYS A 67 -2.06 -14.42 -3.32
C LYS A 67 -0.71 -14.30 -4.02
N LEU A 68 0.07 -13.28 -3.68
CA LEU A 68 1.35 -13.00 -4.31
C LEU A 68 2.46 -13.08 -3.27
N ASN A 69 3.52 -13.83 -3.59
CA ASN A 69 4.74 -13.86 -2.79
C ASN A 69 5.95 -13.72 -3.73
N HIS A 70 6.47 -12.49 -3.84
CA HIS A 70 7.56 -12.16 -4.74
C HIS A 70 8.40 -11.01 -4.16
N PRO A 71 9.76 -11.05 -4.23
CA PRO A 71 10.64 -10.07 -3.59
C PRO A 71 10.54 -8.62 -4.13
N HIS A 72 9.74 -8.40 -5.17
CA HIS A 72 9.50 -7.09 -5.80
C HIS A 72 8.01 -6.74 -5.84
N ILE A 73 7.19 -7.42 -5.05
CA ILE A 73 5.77 -7.12 -4.83
C ILE A 73 5.60 -7.00 -3.32
N VAL A 74 5.03 -5.87 -2.89
CA VAL A 74 4.71 -5.64 -1.47
C VAL A 74 3.75 -6.73 -1.00
N ASP A 75 4.12 -7.41 0.08
CA ASP A 75 3.26 -8.42 0.69
C ASP A 75 2.10 -7.75 1.46
N ILE A 76 0.90 -8.32 1.35
CA ILE A 76 -0.28 -7.89 2.10
C ILE A 76 -0.54 -8.94 3.17
N PHE A 77 -0.29 -8.56 4.42
CA PHE A 77 -0.40 -9.44 5.57
C PHE A 77 -1.84 -9.64 6.04
N ASP A 78 -2.66 -8.59 5.96
CA ASP A 78 -4.03 -8.62 6.45
C ASP A 78 -4.92 -7.57 5.78
N ALA A 79 -6.23 -7.83 5.76
CA ALA A 79 -7.27 -6.93 5.27
C ALA A 79 -8.44 -6.90 6.24
N VAL A 80 -8.70 -5.73 6.83
CA VAL A 80 -9.70 -5.58 7.90
C VAL A 80 -10.82 -4.65 7.44
N VAL A 81 -12.05 -5.06 7.72
CA VAL A 81 -13.27 -4.26 7.52
C VAL A 81 -13.84 -3.93 8.90
N GLU A 82 -13.89 -2.65 9.23
CA GLU A 82 -14.57 -2.14 10.42
C GLU A 82 -15.79 -1.29 10.00
N PRO A 83 -16.73 -0.99 10.92
CA PRO A 83 -17.95 -0.26 10.57
C PRO A 83 -17.71 1.13 9.97
N ASP A 84 -16.67 1.84 10.43
CA ASP A 84 -16.38 3.22 10.02
C ASP A 84 -15.20 3.33 9.03
N HIS A 85 -14.38 2.27 8.90
CA HIS A 85 -13.25 2.28 7.97
C HIS A 85 -12.75 0.86 7.64
N SER A 86 -12.06 0.74 6.51
CA SER A 86 -11.35 -0.48 6.14
C SER A 86 -9.87 -0.18 5.99
N TYR A 87 -9.01 -1.15 6.29
CA TYR A 87 -7.58 -0.98 6.11
C TYR A 87 -6.87 -2.27 5.69
N LEU A 88 -5.73 -2.08 5.02
CA LEU A 88 -4.81 -3.15 4.66
C LEU A 88 -3.53 -3.01 5.48
N VAL A 89 -3.03 -4.13 5.98
CA VAL A 89 -1.74 -4.22 6.64
C VAL A 89 -0.77 -4.85 5.64
N MET A 90 0.29 -4.14 5.31
CA MET A 90 1.23 -4.53 4.26
C MET A 90 2.68 -4.38 4.71
N GLU A 91 3.59 -5.01 3.97
CA GLU A 91 5.02 -4.85 4.14
C GLU A 91 5.41 -3.37 4.13
N TYR A 92 6.19 -2.96 5.12
CA TYR A 92 6.81 -1.64 5.09
C TYR A 92 8.14 -1.71 4.34
N VAL A 93 8.20 -1.04 3.19
CA VAL A 93 9.44 -0.87 2.43
C VAL A 93 10.07 0.48 2.79
N PRO A 94 11.21 0.51 3.51
CA PRO A 94 11.89 1.76 3.82
C PRO A 94 12.54 2.35 2.56
N GLY A 95 12.45 3.67 2.41
CA GLY A 95 13.04 4.40 1.30
C GLY A 95 12.11 5.45 0.69
N THR A 96 12.38 5.82 -0.56
CA THR A 96 11.60 6.78 -1.34
C THR A 96 11.02 6.11 -2.58
N THR A 97 9.92 6.65 -3.10
CA THR A 97 9.37 6.22 -4.39
C THR A 97 10.26 6.63 -5.55
N LEU A 98 10.07 6.01 -6.72
CA LEU A 98 10.78 6.38 -7.95
C LEU A 98 10.39 7.76 -8.49
N GLU A 99 9.29 8.33 -8.01
CA GLU A 99 8.81 9.68 -8.36
C GLU A 99 9.86 10.76 -8.08
N ALA A 100 10.68 10.58 -7.03
CA ALA A 100 11.77 11.51 -6.73
C ALA A 100 12.83 11.59 -7.86
N TYR A 101 12.86 10.61 -8.75
CA TYR A 101 13.79 10.48 -9.87
C TYR A 101 13.11 10.62 -11.24
N SER A 102 11.87 11.13 -11.30
CA SER A 102 11.13 11.34 -12.54
C SER A 102 11.23 12.78 -13.09
N VAL A 103 12.16 13.58 -12.57
CA VAL A 103 12.45 14.95 -13.01
C VAL A 103 13.86 15.04 -13.61
N PRO A 104 14.09 15.89 -14.63
CA PRO A 104 15.38 15.96 -15.34
C PRO A 104 16.60 16.12 -14.44
N GLU A 105 16.47 16.88 -13.35
CA GLU A 105 17.56 17.22 -12.43
C GLU A 105 17.93 16.05 -11.49
N ARG A 106 17.10 15.00 -11.43
CA ARG A 106 17.26 13.87 -10.50
C ARG A 106 17.18 12.52 -11.19
N LEU A 107 17.40 12.46 -12.51
CA LEU A 107 17.36 11.19 -13.22
C LEU A 107 18.43 10.21 -12.70
N LEU A 108 18.05 8.94 -12.62
CA LEU A 108 18.99 7.87 -12.29
C LEU A 108 19.88 7.52 -13.49
N PRO A 109 21.11 7.01 -13.25
CA PRO A 109 21.93 6.44 -14.31
C PRO A 109 21.17 5.34 -15.07
N VAL A 110 21.38 5.26 -16.39
CA VAL A 110 20.67 4.30 -17.26
C VAL A 110 20.80 2.85 -16.75
N SER A 111 21.98 2.46 -16.26
CA SER A 111 22.19 1.12 -15.68
C SER A 111 21.26 0.82 -14.51
N LYS A 112 20.97 1.81 -13.65
CA LYS A 112 20.02 1.68 -12.54
C LYS A 112 18.59 1.62 -13.02
N VAL A 113 18.23 2.39 -14.03
CA VAL A 113 16.89 2.32 -14.65
C VAL A 113 16.63 0.93 -15.22
N VAL A 114 17.60 0.37 -15.96
CA VAL A 114 17.50 -0.99 -16.51
C VAL A 114 17.34 -2.04 -15.41
N GLU A 115 18.11 -1.93 -14.33
CA GLU A 115 18.00 -2.82 -13.16
C GLU A 115 16.59 -2.78 -12.54
N ILE A 116 16.03 -1.58 -12.35
CA ILE A 116 14.70 -1.38 -11.79
C ILE A 116 13.62 -1.96 -12.72
N VAL A 117 13.69 -1.63 -14.01
CA VAL A 117 12.72 -2.12 -15.01
C VAL A 117 12.74 -3.64 -15.07
N PHE A 118 13.91 -4.27 -15.02
CA PHE A 118 14.03 -5.73 -14.97
C PHE A 118 13.29 -6.32 -13.76
N LYS A 119 13.48 -5.75 -12.57
CA LYS A 119 12.78 -6.18 -11.34
C LYS A 119 11.26 -6.00 -11.46
N CYS A 120 10.80 -4.89 -12.02
CA CYS A 120 9.37 -4.65 -12.27
C CYS A 120 8.77 -5.65 -13.24
N ILE A 121 9.46 -5.96 -14.35
CA ILE A 121 8.99 -6.96 -15.33
C ILE A 121 8.86 -8.34 -14.69
N ARG A 122 9.84 -8.75 -13.86
CA ARG A 122 9.77 -10.02 -13.12
C ARG A 122 8.57 -10.09 -12.17
N ALA A 123 8.29 -9.00 -11.47
CA ALA A 123 7.10 -8.89 -10.62
C ALA A 123 5.79 -8.97 -11.43
N LEU A 124 5.69 -8.21 -12.53
CA LEU A 124 4.51 -8.19 -13.40
C LEU A 124 4.28 -9.55 -14.08
N GLU A 125 5.34 -10.20 -14.56
CA GLU A 125 5.27 -11.57 -15.11
C GLU A 125 4.74 -12.55 -14.07
N TYR A 126 5.24 -12.47 -12.83
CA TYR A 126 4.76 -13.30 -11.73
C TYR A 126 3.27 -13.06 -11.44
N ALA A 127 2.83 -11.80 -11.31
CA ALA A 127 1.43 -11.47 -11.08
C ALA A 127 0.51 -11.96 -12.21
N CYS A 128 0.91 -11.74 -13.47
CA CYS A 128 0.16 -12.18 -14.65
C CYS A 128 -0.05 -13.71 -14.67
N ARG A 129 0.98 -14.49 -14.31
CA ARG A 129 0.87 -15.95 -14.19
C ARG A 129 -0.07 -16.41 -13.07
N HIS A 130 -0.35 -15.55 -12.09
CA HIS A 130 -1.32 -15.79 -11.02
C HIS A 130 -2.71 -15.21 -11.33
N GLY A 131 -2.95 -14.73 -12.56
CA GLY A 131 -4.25 -14.24 -13.02
C GLY A 131 -4.63 -12.87 -12.48
N ILE A 132 -3.64 -12.04 -12.15
CA ILE A 132 -3.80 -10.65 -11.71
C ILE A 132 -3.38 -9.70 -12.84
#